data_AF-A0A0F8RW67-F1
#
_entry.id   AF-A0A0F8RW67-F1
#
_cell.length_a   1.000
_cell.length_b   1.000
_cell.length_c   1.000
_cell.angle_alpha   90.00
_cell.angle_beta   90.00
_cell.angle_gamma   90.00
#
_symmetry.space_group_name_H-M   'P 1'
#
loop_
_entity.id
_entity.type
_entity.pdbx_description
1 polymer ?
#
loop_
_entity_poly.entity_id
_entity_poly.type
_entity_poly.pdbx_seq_one_letter_code
_entity_poly.pdbx_strand_id
1 'polypeptide(L)'
;MPKVKYAIHTEVQQQIKALLVPCNLFGNFYQEIRNEAPASIGCQDAFKLGRISYNQYEEISALRDPAYLVYRSLQQPGHFLVVPASFCISRRTAGETDAYRPLIFLNALIDSAVASNNRVELRATLEPDLPLFKLSALLEQLKAYDQNPKIHYPTDIPYEKVDFNWAMHTSITASSEADLLEVNGPFISAYFSMGLPDWQLMRSVLSSPGLGGSVSFTLADGSKLVSNLLLKLDRIRGPWHGGPLEVASQDGKVKLSNRIERAIDVSDLVRYAGNSVAERVPVGVSLVPDQTFTVSAGSGLQPVYSYPPGDPVAIEEVRSFVEDIYSNLIFINLTNFGNHNLLRLDVEARLQGLNSLYTAQLTEELPVADIPIVLPLTTYLEKHILDFRVIKIFNNRSAETTEWIHWDLGTAVPISLTRELLGL
;
A
#
# COMPACT_ATOMS: atom_id res chain seq x y z
N MET A 1 29.77 107.75 13.97
CA MET A 1 28.72 106.87 13.40
C MET A 1 29.21 105.42 13.47
N PRO A 2 28.55 104.52 14.21
CA PRO A 2 29.02 103.14 14.33
C PRO A 2 28.62 102.33 13.08
N LYS A 3 29.57 101.55 12.54
CA LYS A 3 29.36 100.62 11.42
C LYS A 3 28.47 99.46 11.88
N VAL A 4 27.29 99.33 11.27
CA VAL A 4 26.43 98.14 11.44
C VAL A 4 27.15 96.95 10.81
N LYS A 5 27.48 95.94 11.62
CA LYS A 5 27.98 94.64 11.15
C LYS A 5 26.76 93.75 10.93
N TYR A 6 26.57 93.31 9.68
CA TYR A 6 25.61 92.24 9.39
C TYR A 6 26.30 90.89 9.59
N ALA A 7 25.58 89.94 10.19
CA ALA A 7 25.95 88.54 10.25
C ALA A 7 24.89 87.73 9.50
N ILE A 8 25.32 86.82 8.64
CA ILE A 8 24.41 85.89 7.94
C ILE A 8 24.19 84.70 8.88
N HIS A 9 22.95 84.51 9.29
CA HIS A 9 22.51 83.36 10.07
C HIS A 9 21.88 82.36 9.09
N THR A 10 22.40 81.13 9.04
CA THR A 10 21.83 80.06 8.22
C THR A 10 21.09 79.11 9.13
N GLU A 11 19.76 79.13 9.08
CA GLU A 11 18.92 78.12 9.74
C GLU A 11 18.73 76.94 8.80
N VAL A 12 19.17 75.74 9.23
CA VAL A 12 18.87 74.50 8.53
C VAL A 12 17.59 73.94 9.13
N GLN A 13 16.49 74.08 8.41
CA GLN A 13 15.22 73.48 8.78
C GLN A 13 15.18 72.03 8.27
N GLN A 14 15.40 71.05 9.15
CA GLN A 14 15.30 69.64 8.80
C GLN A 14 13.85 69.16 9.00
N GLN A 15 13.11 68.99 7.90
CA GLN A 15 11.76 68.40 7.94
C GLN A 15 11.85 66.88 7.77
N ILE A 16 11.47 66.13 8.80
CA ILE A 16 11.22 64.69 8.68
C ILE A 16 9.80 64.53 8.11
N LYS A 17 9.71 64.14 6.84
CA LYS A 17 8.43 63.78 6.21
C LYS A 17 8.26 62.26 6.28
N ALA A 18 7.20 61.79 6.94
CA ALA A 18 6.79 60.40 6.84
C ALA A 18 6.27 60.15 5.43
N LEU A 19 7.08 59.49 4.59
CA LEU A 19 6.71 59.14 3.23
C LEU A 19 6.02 57.77 3.25
N LEU A 20 4.71 57.75 3.01
CA LEU A 20 3.98 56.52 2.79
C LEU A 20 4.09 56.16 1.31
N VAL A 21 4.95 55.18 1.00
CA VAL A 21 5.14 54.70 -0.38
C VAL A 21 4.40 53.37 -0.59
N PRO A 22 3.70 53.20 -1.72
CA PRO A 22 3.01 51.94 -2.01
C PRO A 22 4.03 50.86 -2.34
N CYS A 23 3.97 49.76 -1.59
CA CYS A 23 5.01 48.74 -1.64
C CYS A 23 5.18 48.13 -3.04
N ASN A 24 4.08 47.88 -3.78
CA ASN A 24 4.11 47.28 -5.12
C ASN A 24 4.99 48.06 -6.13
N LEU A 25 5.24 49.34 -5.89
CA LEU A 25 6.11 50.20 -6.70
C LEU A 25 7.51 50.40 -6.08
N PHE A 26 7.63 50.21 -4.77
CA PHE A 26 8.81 50.60 -3.99
C PHE A 26 9.35 49.48 -3.08
N GLY A 27 9.12 48.21 -3.44
CA GLY A 27 9.47 47.02 -2.63
C GLY A 27 10.94 46.95 -2.20
N ASN A 28 11.86 47.56 -2.98
CA ASN A 28 13.29 47.61 -2.66
C ASN A 28 13.64 48.43 -1.41
N PHE A 29 12.74 49.33 -0.98
CA PHE A 29 12.90 50.14 0.22
C PHE A 29 12.49 49.40 1.51
N TYR A 30 11.85 48.24 1.39
CA TYR A 30 11.53 47.37 2.51
C TYR A 30 12.70 46.40 2.69
N GLN A 31 13.46 46.59 3.77
CA GLN A 31 14.67 45.83 4.06
C GLN A 31 14.60 45.19 5.44
N GLU A 32 15.15 43.99 5.55
CA GLU A 32 15.40 43.31 6.82
C GLU A 32 16.91 43.20 7.00
N ILE A 33 17.39 43.41 8.22
CA ILE A 33 18.80 43.18 8.55
C ILE A 33 18.96 41.69 8.80
N ARG A 34 19.55 40.96 7.84
CA ARG A 34 19.94 39.55 8.01
C ARG A 34 21.46 39.47 8.07
N ASN A 35 21.98 38.88 9.15
CA ASN A 35 23.42 38.72 9.36
C ASN A 35 24.18 40.04 9.13
N GLU A 36 23.74 41.11 9.79
CA GLU A 36 24.34 42.46 9.74
C GLU A 36 24.31 43.17 8.38
N ALA A 37 23.70 42.58 7.36
CA ALA A 37 23.51 43.19 6.04
C ALA A 37 22.03 43.50 5.77
N PRO A 38 21.69 44.70 5.24
CA PRO A 38 20.35 44.98 4.78
C PRO A 38 20.05 44.19 3.50
N ALA A 39 19.04 43.32 3.56
CA ALA A 39 18.51 42.58 2.42
C ALA A 39 17.10 43.08 2.09
N SER A 40 16.82 43.34 0.80
CA SER A 40 15.48 43.72 0.38
C SER A 40 14.51 42.53 0.50
N ILE A 41 13.37 42.77 1.15
CA ILE A 41 12.34 41.76 1.42
C ILE A 41 11.09 41.93 0.56
N GLY A 42 10.98 43.02 -0.21
CA GLY A 42 9.83 43.31 -1.05
C GLY A 42 8.53 43.48 -0.25
N CYS A 43 7.40 43.28 -0.93
CA CYS A 43 6.07 43.39 -0.32
C CYS A 43 5.68 42.09 0.36
N GLN A 44 5.97 42.02 1.65
CA GLN A 44 5.43 40.97 2.49
C GLN A 44 4.17 41.44 3.19
N ASP A 45 3.27 40.49 3.42
CA ASP A 45 2.10 40.68 4.25
C ASP A 45 2.55 41.12 5.67
N ALA A 46 1.94 42.18 6.21
CA ALA A 46 2.36 42.78 7.49
C ALA A 46 2.32 41.77 8.66
N PHE A 47 1.54 40.69 8.51
CA PHE A 47 1.43 39.60 9.48
C PHE A 47 2.54 38.53 9.39
N LYS A 48 3.48 38.64 8.44
CA LYS A 48 4.64 37.73 8.28
C LYS A 48 5.96 38.30 8.80
N LEU A 49 6.04 39.61 9.05
CA LEU A 49 7.20 40.25 9.69
C LEU A 49 7.29 39.82 11.16
N GLY A 50 8.39 39.19 11.56
CA GLY A 50 8.61 38.69 12.93
C GLY A 50 8.11 37.26 13.21
N ARG A 51 7.58 36.54 12.21
CA ARG A 51 7.35 35.09 12.35
C ARG A 51 8.69 34.35 12.25
N ILE A 52 9.20 33.89 13.39
CA ILE A 52 10.25 32.87 13.44
C ILE A 52 9.67 31.64 12.71
N SER A 53 10.34 31.16 11.66
CA SER A 53 10.00 29.85 11.09
C SER A 53 10.22 28.83 12.20
N TYR A 54 9.12 28.32 12.75
CA TYR A 54 9.16 27.33 13.83
C TYR A 54 9.49 25.99 13.18
N ASN A 55 10.76 25.76 12.90
CA ASN A 55 11.22 24.44 12.49
C ASN A 55 10.85 23.45 13.60
N GLN A 56 10.16 22.38 13.24
CA GLN A 56 9.78 21.34 14.21
C GLN A 56 10.97 20.44 14.54
N TYR A 57 11.86 20.27 13.57
CA TYR A 57 13.01 19.39 13.63
C TYR A 57 14.28 20.07 13.12
N GLU A 58 15.42 19.67 13.66
CA GLU A 58 16.74 20.12 13.22
C GLU A 58 17.66 18.91 12.97
N GLU A 59 18.35 18.88 11.83
CA GLU A 59 19.23 17.77 11.49
C GLU A 59 20.45 17.71 12.41
N ILE A 60 20.80 16.51 12.87
CA ILE A 60 22.07 16.22 13.55
C ILE A 60 23.05 15.66 12.52
N SER A 61 23.70 16.55 11.76
CA SER A 61 24.57 16.12 10.64
C SER A 61 25.74 15.24 11.06
N ALA A 62 26.16 15.28 12.33
CA ALA A 62 27.21 14.40 12.88
C ALA A 62 26.80 12.91 12.93
N LEU A 63 25.49 12.60 12.91
CA LEU A 63 24.94 11.24 12.95
C LEU A 63 24.43 10.77 11.57
N ARG A 64 24.73 11.51 10.51
CA ARG A 64 24.33 11.16 9.15
C ARG A 64 24.98 9.84 8.70
N ASP A 65 24.18 8.93 8.18
CA ASP A 65 24.63 7.65 7.58
C ASP A 65 24.02 7.51 6.17
N PRO A 66 24.67 6.82 5.22
CA PRO A 66 24.07 6.55 3.91
C PRO A 66 22.69 5.87 3.97
N ALA A 67 22.37 5.17 5.05
CA ALA A 67 21.09 4.50 5.25
C ALA A 67 20.02 5.41 5.89
N TYR A 68 20.37 6.53 6.53
CA TYR A 68 19.40 7.39 7.20
C TYR A 68 19.92 8.80 7.54
N LEU A 69 18.98 9.73 7.69
CA LEU A 69 19.19 11.04 8.30
C LEU A 69 18.58 11.06 9.71
N VAL A 70 19.18 11.85 10.60
CA VAL A 70 18.73 11.98 12.00
C VAL A 70 18.41 13.44 12.28
N TYR A 71 17.24 13.68 12.88
CA TYR A 71 16.82 14.99 13.33
C TYR A 71 16.47 14.94 14.82
N ARG A 72 16.74 16.03 15.54
CA ARG A 72 16.21 16.25 16.90
C ARG A 72 14.90 17.03 16.82
N SER A 73 13.94 16.66 17.65
CA SER A 73 12.75 17.51 17.86
C SER A 73 13.16 18.78 18.61
N LEU A 74 12.69 19.92 18.13
CA LEU A 74 12.85 21.21 18.82
C LEU A 74 11.73 21.47 19.83
N GLN A 75 10.68 20.63 19.83
CA GLN A 75 9.52 20.75 20.72
C GLN A 75 9.58 19.75 21.88
N GLN A 76 10.13 18.56 21.66
CA GLN A 76 10.18 17.48 22.63
C GLN A 76 11.64 17.03 22.86
N PRO A 77 12.28 17.45 23.96
CA PRO A 77 13.61 16.95 24.32
C PRO A 77 13.66 15.43 24.40
N GLY A 78 14.77 14.83 23.95
CA GLY A 78 14.96 13.38 23.94
C GLY A 78 14.23 12.61 22.82
N HIS A 79 13.48 13.30 21.96
CA HIS A 79 12.82 12.70 20.80
C HIS A 79 13.60 12.99 19.51
N PHE A 80 13.86 11.94 18.75
CA PHE A 80 14.63 11.97 17.51
C PHE A 80 13.81 11.38 16.37
N LEU A 81 13.93 11.99 15.20
CA LEU A 81 13.28 11.54 13.98
C LEU A 81 14.35 10.94 13.06
N VAL A 82 14.17 9.68 12.69
CA VAL A 82 15.06 8.95 11.78
C VAL A 82 14.37 8.81 10.44
N VAL A 83 14.92 9.47 9.43
CA VAL A 83 14.41 9.39 8.05
C VAL A 83 15.26 8.37 7.30
N PRO A 84 14.73 7.17 6.99
CA PRO A 84 15.49 6.18 6.24
C PRO A 84 15.72 6.64 4.80
N ALA A 85 16.87 6.29 4.23
CA ALA A 85 17.17 6.59 2.83
C ALA A 85 16.25 5.81 1.87
N SER A 86 15.76 4.65 2.28
CA SER A 86 14.82 3.84 1.50
C SER A 86 13.93 2.95 2.37
N PHE A 87 12.76 2.61 1.84
CA PHE A 87 11.90 1.53 2.32
C PHE A 87 11.99 0.33 1.36
N CYS A 88 12.06 -0.88 1.90
CA CYS A 88 12.15 -2.15 1.16
C CYS A 88 11.08 -3.13 1.62
N ILE A 89 10.81 -4.18 0.84
CA ILE A 89 9.84 -5.23 1.18
C ILE A 89 10.20 -5.84 2.55
N SER A 90 9.22 -5.85 3.45
CA SER A 90 9.36 -6.38 4.82
C SER A 90 9.03 -7.88 4.90
N ARG A 91 9.14 -8.44 6.10
CA ARG A 91 8.79 -9.82 6.44
C ARG A 91 7.88 -9.87 7.65
N ARG A 92 7.06 -10.92 7.72
CA ARG A 92 6.21 -11.21 8.89
C ARG A 92 7.03 -11.35 10.16
N THR A 93 6.53 -10.77 11.24
CA THR A 93 7.19 -10.72 12.54
C THR A 93 7.47 -12.13 13.08
N ALA A 94 8.56 -12.27 13.84
CA ALA A 94 8.81 -13.49 14.60
C ALA A 94 7.64 -13.78 15.55
N GLY A 95 7.20 -15.05 15.59
CA GLY A 95 6.09 -15.49 16.44
C GLY A 95 4.70 -15.45 15.78
N GLU A 96 4.56 -14.86 14.59
CA GLU A 96 3.34 -14.98 13.77
C GLU A 96 3.27 -16.32 13.03
N THR A 97 2.07 -16.72 12.61
CA THR A 97 1.90 -17.76 11.59
C THR A 97 2.64 -17.35 10.33
N ASP A 98 3.48 -18.22 9.79
CA ASP A 98 4.36 -17.94 8.64
C ASP A 98 5.40 -16.83 8.90
N ALA A 99 5.91 -16.74 10.14
CA ALA A 99 7.01 -15.85 10.50
C ALA A 99 8.17 -15.87 9.47
N TYR A 100 8.82 -14.72 9.29
CA TYR A 100 9.91 -14.52 8.34
C TYR A 100 9.53 -14.59 6.85
N ARG A 101 8.29 -14.91 6.49
CA ARG A 101 7.86 -14.84 5.08
C ARG A 101 7.80 -13.38 4.59
N PRO A 102 8.20 -13.12 3.33
CA PRO A 102 8.05 -11.80 2.72
C PRO A 102 6.60 -11.30 2.75
N LEU A 103 6.42 -10.01 3.01
CA LEU A 103 5.12 -9.34 2.94
C LEU A 103 4.88 -8.79 1.52
N ILE A 104 4.81 -9.71 0.55
CA ILE A 104 4.43 -9.41 -0.83
C ILE A 104 3.54 -10.52 -1.37
N PHE A 105 2.36 -10.14 -1.87
CA PHE A 105 1.30 -11.07 -2.26
C PHE A 105 0.73 -10.68 -3.62
N LEU A 106 0.44 -11.69 -4.43
CA LEU A 106 -0.23 -11.53 -5.71
C LEU A 106 -1.62 -12.18 -5.64
N ASN A 107 -2.66 -11.39 -5.88
CA ASN A 107 -4.00 -11.89 -6.12
C ASN A 107 -4.32 -11.77 -7.61
N ALA A 108 -4.78 -12.85 -8.22
CA ALA A 108 -5.25 -12.83 -9.60
C ALA A 108 -6.71 -13.26 -9.67
N LEU A 109 -7.55 -12.37 -10.20
CA LEU A 109 -8.92 -12.66 -10.60
C LEU A 109 -8.93 -13.02 -12.08
N ILE A 110 -9.28 -14.27 -12.38
CA ILE A 110 -9.32 -14.78 -13.75
C ILE A 110 -10.76 -15.11 -14.14
N ASP A 111 -11.26 -14.36 -15.11
CA ASP A 111 -12.51 -14.59 -15.84
C ASP A 111 -12.17 -15.29 -17.17
N SER A 112 -12.51 -16.57 -17.24
CA SER A 112 -12.23 -17.39 -18.43
C SER A 112 -13.13 -17.07 -19.62
N ALA A 113 -14.29 -16.45 -19.38
CA ALA A 113 -15.26 -16.09 -20.41
C ALA A 113 -14.94 -14.71 -21.02
N VAL A 114 -14.45 -13.77 -20.21
CA VAL A 114 -14.17 -12.39 -20.63
C VAL A 114 -12.79 -11.95 -20.18
N ALA A 115 -11.79 -12.10 -21.05
CA ALA A 115 -10.39 -11.78 -20.73
C ALA A 115 -10.14 -10.33 -20.29
N SER A 116 -10.98 -9.36 -20.67
CA SER A 116 -10.87 -7.95 -20.24
C SER A 116 -11.21 -7.74 -18.76
N ASN A 117 -11.93 -8.67 -18.14
CA ASN A 117 -12.28 -8.64 -16.71
C ASN A 117 -11.15 -9.16 -15.82
N ASN A 118 -10.10 -9.74 -16.39
CA ASN A 118 -8.95 -10.21 -15.63
C ASN A 118 -8.29 -9.04 -14.90
N ARG A 119 -8.04 -9.24 -13.60
CA ARG A 119 -7.37 -8.27 -12.74
C ARG A 119 -6.29 -8.96 -11.93
N VAL A 120 -5.15 -8.31 -11.84
CA VAL A 120 -4.03 -8.73 -11.01
C VAL A 120 -3.74 -7.62 -10.01
N GLU A 121 -3.74 -7.99 -8.74
CA GLU A 121 -3.44 -7.10 -7.63
C GLU A 121 -2.17 -7.57 -6.94
N LEU A 122 -1.18 -6.67 -6.87
CA LEU A 122 0.03 -6.88 -6.11
C LEU A 122 -0.04 -6.01 -4.86
N ARG A 123 0.14 -6.63 -3.68
CA ARG A 123 0.26 -5.94 -2.41
C ARG A 123 1.64 -6.15 -1.83
N ALA A 124 2.28 -5.09 -1.35
CA ALA A 124 3.54 -5.18 -0.62
C ALA A 124 3.51 -4.30 0.63
N THR A 125 4.07 -4.78 1.72
CA THR A 125 4.36 -3.98 2.92
C THR A 125 5.85 -3.69 2.97
N LEU A 126 6.19 -2.40 3.09
CA LEU A 126 7.56 -1.91 3.09
C LEU A 126 7.93 -1.43 4.49
N GLU A 127 9.17 -1.71 4.89
CA GLU A 127 9.79 -1.23 6.13
C GLU A 127 11.03 -0.38 5.81
N PRO A 128 11.53 0.44 6.75
CA PRO A 128 12.80 1.12 6.61
C PRO A 128 13.94 0.14 6.32
N ASP A 129 14.75 0.40 5.28
CA ASP A 129 15.95 -0.39 4.99
C ASP A 129 17.09 -0.03 5.95
N LEU A 130 16.87 -0.33 7.23
CA LEU A 130 17.77 -0.04 8.34
C LEU A 130 18.06 -1.33 9.13
N PRO A 131 19.26 -1.92 8.97
CA PRO A 131 19.64 -3.10 9.76
C PRO A 131 19.65 -2.83 11.27
N LEU A 132 19.25 -3.81 12.07
CA LEU A 132 19.14 -3.66 13.53
C LEU A 132 20.46 -3.29 14.22
N PHE A 133 21.59 -3.81 13.73
CA PHE A 133 22.90 -3.44 14.27
C PHE A 133 23.23 -1.97 14.05
N LYS A 134 22.76 -1.35 12.95
CA LYS A 134 22.90 0.09 12.71
C LYS A 134 21.97 0.89 13.62
N LEU A 135 20.72 0.45 13.78
CA LEU A 135 19.78 1.07 14.72
C LEU A 135 20.30 1.03 16.17
N SER A 136 20.89 -0.09 16.59
CA SER A 136 21.50 -0.24 17.91
C SER A 136 22.70 0.69 18.10
N ALA A 137 23.56 0.83 17.08
CA ALA A 137 24.67 1.78 17.11
C ALA A 137 24.17 3.23 17.21
N LEU A 138 23.11 3.58 16.46
CA LEU A 138 22.49 4.90 16.51
C LEU A 138 21.92 5.20 17.90
N LEU A 139 21.18 4.26 18.51
CA LEU A 139 20.64 4.43 19.86
C LEU A 139 21.74 4.70 20.90
N GLU A 140 22.88 4.02 20.82
CA GLU A 140 24.02 4.29 21.70
C GLU A 140 24.67 5.66 21.45
N GLN A 141 24.74 6.11 20.19
CA GLN A 141 25.22 7.46 19.86
C GLN A 141 24.27 8.55 20.35
N LEU A 142 22.95 8.32 20.28
CA LEU A 142 21.93 9.24 20.76
C LEU A 142 21.97 9.44 22.28
N LYS A 143 22.56 8.51 23.05
CA LYS A 143 22.77 8.68 24.50
C LYS A 143 23.64 9.87 24.88
N ALA A 144 24.45 10.37 23.94
CA ALA A 144 25.22 11.61 24.14
C ALA A 144 24.33 12.86 24.16
N TYR A 145 23.10 12.78 23.62
CA TYR A 145 22.14 13.88 23.55
C TYR A 145 21.04 13.77 24.60
N ASP A 146 20.59 12.56 24.92
CA ASP A 146 19.60 12.29 25.96
C ASP A 146 19.82 10.89 26.57
N GLN A 147 19.63 10.70 27.88
CA GLN A 147 19.87 9.40 28.53
C GLN A 147 18.92 8.29 28.07
N ASN A 148 17.72 8.64 27.58
CA ASN A 148 16.72 7.68 27.11
C ASN A 148 16.12 8.16 25.78
N PRO A 149 16.90 8.08 24.68
CA PRO A 149 16.49 8.62 23.40
C PRO A 149 15.33 7.81 22.81
N LYS A 150 14.28 8.52 22.34
CA LYS A 150 13.15 7.92 21.63
C LYS A 150 13.26 8.20 20.14
N ILE A 151 13.20 7.15 19.33
CA ILE A 151 13.22 7.23 17.87
C ILE A 151 11.79 7.19 17.34
N HIS A 152 11.50 8.10 16.43
CA HIS A 152 10.30 8.17 15.59
C HIS A 152 10.71 8.10 14.13
N TYR A 153 9.83 7.62 13.28
CA TYR A 153 9.98 7.62 11.82
C TYR A 153 8.99 8.61 11.19
N PRO A 154 9.15 8.98 9.91
CA PRO A 154 8.23 9.89 9.22
C PRO A 154 6.76 9.42 9.23
N THR A 155 6.54 8.11 9.37
CA THR A 155 5.23 7.46 9.49
C THR A 155 4.59 7.65 10.86
N ASP A 156 5.39 7.95 11.89
CA ASP A 156 4.93 7.98 13.30
C ASP A 156 4.56 9.39 13.75
N ILE A 157 4.77 10.39 12.89
CA ILE A 157 4.59 11.80 13.22
C ILE A 157 3.45 12.43 12.39
N PRO A 158 2.77 13.45 12.92
CA PRO A 158 1.79 14.21 12.15
C PRO A 158 2.45 14.91 10.95
N TYR A 159 1.82 14.77 9.78
CA TYR A 159 2.21 15.44 8.55
C TYR A 159 0.99 16.11 7.92
N GLU A 160 1.20 17.18 7.14
CA GLU A 160 0.12 17.84 6.38
C GLU A 160 -0.23 17.08 5.11
N LYS A 161 0.80 16.50 4.47
CA LYS A 161 0.67 15.85 3.16
C LYS A 161 1.71 14.76 2.99
N VAL A 162 1.30 13.66 2.36
CA VAL A 162 2.21 12.61 1.86
C VAL A 162 2.00 12.45 0.37
N ASP A 163 3.12 12.43 -0.36
CA ASP A 163 3.15 12.22 -1.80
C ASP A 163 3.93 10.95 -2.13
N PHE A 164 3.30 10.04 -2.88
CA PHE A 164 3.90 8.80 -3.37
C PHE A 164 4.21 8.90 -4.86
N ASN A 165 5.50 8.90 -5.16
CA ASN A 165 6.19 8.79 -6.46
C ASN A 165 6.42 7.34 -6.92
N TRP A 166 5.94 6.86 -8.07
CA TRP A 166 6.35 5.53 -8.57
C TRP A 166 6.82 5.52 -10.03
N ALA A 167 7.99 4.90 -10.22
CA ALA A 167 8.68 4.51 -11.45
C ALA A 167 7.94 3.57 -12.42
N MET A 168 6.69 3.81 -12.83
CA MET A 168 5.91 2.77 -13.55
C MET A 168 5.29 3.18 -14.89
N HIS A 169 4.87 2.17 -15.66
CA HIS A 169 4.12 2.34 -16.90
C HIS A 169 2.68 2.81 -16.61
N THR A 170 2.10 3.61 -17.50
CA THR A 170 0.79 4.27 -17.30
C THR A 170 -0.40 3.32 -17.31
N SER A 171 -0.24 2.06 -17.75
CA SER A 171 -1.29 1.03 -17.69
C SER A 171 -1.46 0.43 -16.28
N ILE A 172 -0.50 0.66 -15.38
CA ILE A 172 -0.53 0.15 -14.01
C ILE A 172 -1.08 1.25 -13.12
N THR A 173 -2.15 0.94 -12.39
CA THR A 173 -2.66 1.84 -11.35
C THR A 173 -1.99 1.49 -10.04
N ALA A 174 -1.53 2.49 -9.30
CA ALA A 174 -0.96 2.30 -7.98
C ALA A 174 -1.60 3.22 -6.94
N SER A 175 -1.82 2.65 -5.76
CA SER A 175 -2.14 3.40 -4.56
C SER A 175 -1.15 3.01 -3.46
N SER A 176 -0.85 3.93 -2.57
CA SER A 176 0.07 3.69 -1.46
C SER A 176 -0.40 4.48 -0.26
N GLU A 177 -0.19 3.90 0.91
CA GLU A 177 -0.60 4.44 2.19
C GLU A 177 0.53 4.23 3.19
N ALA A 178 0.85 5.27 3.95
CA ALA A 178 1.70 5.15 5.12
C ALA A 178 0.81 4.76 6.30
N ASP A 179 1.16 3.67 6.99
CA ASP A 179 0.40 3.23 8.17
C ASP A 179 0.61 4.24 9.30
N LEU A 180 -0.33 5.16 9.42
CA LEU A 180 -0.42 6.07 10.56
C LEU A 180 -1.03 5.27 11.68
N LEU A 181 -0.21 4.69 12.56
CA LEU A 181 -0.52 4.36 13.96
C LEU A 181 0.64 3.53 14.55
N GLU A 182 1.13 3.94 15.72
CA GLU A 182 2.25 3.35 16.48
C GLU A 182 2.15 1.83 16.78
N VAL A 183 1.08 1.14 16.37
CA VAL A 183 0.76 -0.22 16.83
C VAL A 183 1.60 -1.29 16.11
N ASN A 184 2.00 -1.08 14.86
CA ASN A 184 2.68 -2.12 14.06
C ASN A 184 4.11 -1.77 13.63
N GLY A 185 4.54 -0.51 13.71
CA GLY A 185 5.87 -0.06 13.25
C GLY A 185 5.78 0.84 12.00
N PRO A 186 6.93 1.31 11.48
CA PRO A 186 6.97 2.37 10.47
C PRO A 186 6.75 1.83 9.05
N PHE A 187 5.58 1.25 8.80
CA PHE A 187 5.30 0.55 7.56
C PHE A 187 4.62 1.43 6.50
N ILE A 188 4.89 1.10 5.23
CA ILE A 188 4.19 1.64 4.07
C ILE A 188 3.54 0.49 3.31
N SER A 189 2.24 0.56 3.09
CA SER A 189 1.51 -0.39 2.25
C SER A 189 1.42 0.14 0.82
N ALA A 190 1.85 -0.68 -0.14
CA ALA A 190 1.77 -0.37 -1.57
C ALA A 190 0.87 -1.38 -2.28
N TYR A 191 -0.04 -0.87 -3.11
CA TYR A 191 -1.03 -1.64 -3.86
C TYR A 191 -0.93 -1.29 -5.34
N PHE A 192 -0.87 -2.31 -6.20
CA PHE A 192 -0.79 -2.14 -7.64
C PHE A 192 -1.88 -2.98 -8.30
N SER A 193 -2.71 -2.34 -9.11
CA SER A 193 -3.77 -3.00 -9.89
C SER A 193 -3.43 -2.91 -11.37
N MET A 194 -3.45 -4.05 -12.05
CA MET A 194 -3.04 -4.17 -13.45
C MET A 194 -3.78 -5.29 -14.19
N GLY A 195 -3.67 -5.30 -15.53
CA GLY A 195 -4.11 -6.41 -16.35
C GLY A 195 -3.14 -7.59 -16.32
N LEU A 196 -3.62 -8.77 -16.72
CA LEU A 196 -2.78 -9.98 -16.78
C LEU A 196 -1.53 -9.84 -17.69
N PRO A 197 -1.57 -9.14 -18.84
CA PRO A 197 -0.36 -8.91 -19.66
C PRO A 197 0.69 -8.05 -18.94
N ASP A 198 0.25 -7.00 -18.23
CA ASP A 198 1.13 -6.08 -17.50
C ASP A 198 1.82 -6.78 -16.32
N TRP A 199 1.22 -7.83 -15.75
CA TRP A 199 1.84 -8.62 -14.69
C TRP A 199 3.17 -9.26 -15.12
N GLN A 200 3.28 -9.75 -16.36
CA GLN A 200 4.54 -10.33 -16.83
C GLN A 200 5.65 -9.28 -16.89
N LEU A 201 5.31 -8.05 -17.31
CA LEU A 201 6.23 -6.92 -17.28
C LEU A 201 6.63 -6.58 -15.84
N MET A 202 5.64 -6.45 -14.95
CA MET A 202 5.88 -6.16 -13.53
C MET A 202 6.79 -7.21 -12.87
N ARG A 203 6.52 -8.50 -13.09
CA ARG A 203 7.34 -9.60 -12.57
C ARG A 203 8.79 -9.49 -13.05
N SER A 204 9.02 -9.17 -14.32
CA SER A 204 10.35 -8.95 -14.87
C SER A 204 11.05 -7.76 -14.19
N VAL A 205 10.32 -6.66 -13.95
CA VAL A 205 10.83 -5.47 -13.26
C VAL A 205 11.19 -5.80 -11.81
N LEU A 206 10.31 -6.47 -11.07
CA LEU A 206 10.53 -6.82 -9.66
C LEU A 206 11.71 -7.78 -9.45
N SER A 207 12.00 -8.64 -10.45
CA SER A 207 13.04 -9.66 -10.35
C SER A 207 14.45 -9.13 -10.66
N SER A 208 14.59 -8.10 -11.50
CA SER A 208 15.92 -7.66 -11.97
C SER A 208 16.22 -6.18 -11.68
N PRO A 209 15.60 -5.17 -12.32
CA PRO A 209 15.89 -3.77 -12.01
C PRO A 209 15.32 -3.32 -10.65
N GLY A 210 14.22 -3.93 -10.21
CA GLY A 210 13.38 -3.42 -9.12
C GLY A 210 12.48 -2.28 -9.59
N LEU A 211 11.32 -2.14 -8.95
CA LEU A 211 10.45 -0.97 -9.10
C LEU A 211 10.86 0.09 -8.09
N GLY A 212 11.35 1.22 -8.60
CA GLY A 212 11.74 2.39 -7.80
C GLY A 212 10.59 3.37 -7.61
N GLY A 213 10.58 4.03 -6.47
CA GLY A 213 9.67 5.11 -6.14
C GLY A 213 10.26 6.04 -5.09
N SER A 214 9.47 7.00 -4.64
CA SER A 214 9.82 7.95 -3.60
C SER A 214 8.59 8.29 -2.78
N VAL A 215 8.77 8.46 -1.48
CA VAL A 215 7.76 9.04 -0.58
C VAL A 215 8.28 10.37 -0.05
N SER A 216 7.40 11.37 0.00
CA SER A 216 7.69 12.69 0.58
C SER A 216 6.64 13.04 1.62
N PHE A 217 7.07 13.23 2.86
CA PHE A 217 6.23 13.72 3.97
C PHE A 217 6.46 15.21 4.14
N THR A 218 5.40 16.01 4.06
CA THR A 218 5.44 17.47 4.28
C THR A 218 4.93 17.76 5.69
N LEU A 219 5.79 18.36 6.51
CA LEU A 219 5.48 18.75 7.89
C LEU A 219 4.72 20.08 7.94
N ALA A 220 4.17 20.43 9.10
CA ALA A 220 3.41 21.67 9.30
C ALA A 220 4.25 22.96 9.17
N ASP A 221 5.57 22.85 9.25
CA ASP A 221 6.50 23.94 8.98
C ASP A 221 6.90 24.04 7.49
N GLY A 222 6.36 23.16 6.63
CA GLY A 222 6.67 23.07 5.20
C GLY A 222 7.92 22.25 4.87
N SER A 223 8.66 21.77 5.87
CA SER A 223 9.82 20.90 5.66
C SER A 223 9.41 19.58 5.02
N LYS A 224 10.27 19.05 4.15
CA LYS A 224 10.04 17.79 3.45
C LYS A 224 11.01 16.72 3.90
N LEU A 225 10.48 15.57 4.28
CA LEU A 225 11.23 14.36 4.58
C LEU A 225 11.04 13.40 3.41
N VAL A 226 12.13 12.99 2.77
CA VAL A 226 12.08 12.20 1.54
C VAL A 226 12.82 10.89 1.72
N SER A 227 12.18 9.80 1.31
CA SER A 227 12.75 8.46 1.28
C SER A 227 12.48 7.79 -0.06
N ASN A 228 13.39 6.94 -0.50
CA ASN A 228 13.14 6.11 -1.68
C ASN A 228 12.22 4.93 -1.33
N LEU A 229 11.47 4.43 -2.29
CA LEU A 229 10.71 3.19 -2.18
C LEU A 229 11.31 2.19 -3.16
N LEU A 230 11.63 0.98 -2.69
CA LEU A 230 12.32 -0.03 -3.49
C LEU A 230 11.58 -1.37 -3.40
N LEU A 231 10.86 -1.73 -4.46
CA LEU A 231 10.26 -3.05 -4.60
C LEU A 231 11.16 -3.91 -5.47
N LYS A 232 11.93 -4.78 -4.82
CA LYS A 232 12.84 -5.70 -5.50
C LYS A 232 12.91 -7.03 -4.77
N LEU A 233 12.71 -8.12 -5.49
CA LEU A 233 12.60 -9.46 -4.91
C LEU A 233 13.93 -10.02 -4.39
N ASP A 234 15.06 -9.43 -4.81
CA ASP A 234 16.38 -9.73 -4.23
C ASP A 234 16.76 -8.77 -3.08
N ARG A 235 15.89 -7.83 -2.71
CA ARG A 235 16.11 -6.83 -1.65
C ARG A 235 14.93 -6.81 -0.67
N ILE A 236 14.73 -7.94 -0.01
CA ILE A 236 13.76 -8.11 1.07
C ILE A 236 14.49 -7.97 2.42
N ARG A 237 13.86 -7.30 3.37
CA ARG A 237 14.39 -6.96 4.71
C ARG A 237 13.49 -7.48 5.81
N GLY A 238 13.94 -7.25 7.04
CA GLY A 238 13.18 -7.60 8.23
C GLY A 238 13.34 -9.06 8.65
N PRO A 239 12.43 -9.54 9.53
CA PRO A 239 11.30 -8.80 10.07
C PRO A 239 11.69 -7.57 10.91
N TRP A 240 10.81 -6.57 10.97
CA TRP A 240 11.03 -5.39 11.82
C TRP A 240 11.18 -5.80 13.30
N HIS A 241 12.00 -5.08 14.07
CA HIS A 241 12.44 -5.38 15.46
C HIS A 241 13.23 -6.68 15.70
N GLY A 242 13.06 -7.73 14.91
CA GLY A 242 13.74 -9.02 15.08
C GLY A 242 14.94 -9.25 14.16
N GLY A 243 14.89 -8.70 12.94
CA GLY A 243 15.89 -8.95 11.91
C GLY A 243 15.81 -10.39 11.36
N PRO A 244 16.60 -10.72 10.34
CA PRO A 244 16.46 -11.98 9.61
C PRO A 244 17.05 -13.20 10.35
N LEU A 245 17.73 -12.97 11.48
CA LEU A 245 18.41 -14.00 12.28
C LEU A 245 17.72 -14.11 13.64
N GLU A 246 17.35 -15.33 14.02
CA GLU A 246 16.95 -15.62 15.39
C GLU A 246 18.20 -15.76 16.26
N VAL A 247 18.28 -14.97 17.34
CA VAL A 247 19.43 -14.93 18.24
C VAL A 247 19.00 -15.42 19.62
N ALA A 248 19.54 -16.58 20.04
CA ALA A 248 19.32 -17.13 21.37
C ALA A 248 20.64 -17.13 22.16
N SER A 249 20.62 -16.60 23.39
CA SER A 249 21.79 -16.57 24.28
C SER A 249 21.56 -17.50 25.48
N GLN A 250 22.45 -18.48 25.68
CA GLN A 250 22.39 -19.39 26.82
C GLN A 250 23.81 -19.84 27.22
N ASP A 251 24.11 -19.85 28.53
CA ASP A 251 25.34 -20.40 29.10
C ASP A 251 26.64 -19.89 28.44
N GLY A 252 26.73 -18.58 28.18
CA GLY A 252 27.91 -17.97 27.54
C GLY A 252 28.11 -18.35 26.07
N LYS A 253 27.05 -18.83 25.42
CA LYS A 253 27.00 -19.11 23.98
C LYS A 253 25.86 -18.34 23.36
N VAL A 254 26.08 -17.88 22.14
CA VAL A 254 25.07 -17.27 21.28
C VAL A 254 24.84 -18.21 20.10
N LYS A 255 23.58 -18.64 19.95
CA LYS A 255 23.10 -19.41 18.80
C LYS A 255 22.41 -18.46 17.84
N LEU A 256 22.90 -18.45 16.60
CA LEU A 256 22.32 -17.76 15.46
C LEU A 256 21.58 -18.78 14.61
N SER A 257 20.36 -18.48 14.19
CA SER A 257 19.59 -19.31 13.27
C SER A 257 19.08 -18.46 12.11
N ASN A 258 19.41 -18.86 10.89
CA ASN A 258 18.85 -18.24 9.70
C ASN A 258 17.44 -18.77 9.46
N ARG A 259 16.45 -17.88 9.45
CA ARG A 259 15.02 -18.22 9.30
C ARG A 259 14.41 -17.76 7.98
N ILE A 260 15.22 -17.18 7.08
CA ILE A 260 14.76 -16.73 5.78
C ILE A 260 15.20 -17.69 4.68
N GLU A 261 14.54 -17.63 3.53
CA GLU A 261 14.76 -18.48 2.36
C GLU A 261 16.07 -18.20 1.59
N ARG A 262 16.97 -17.40 2.17
CA ARG A 262 18.24 -16.99 1.55
C ARG A 262 19.41 -17.08 2.50
N ALA A 263 20.61 -17.22 1.94
CA ALA A 263 21.83 -17.15 2.73
C ALA A 263 22.03 -15.76 3.37
N ILE A 264 22.66 -15.75 4.54
CA ILE A 264 23.07 -14.54 5.27
C ILE A 264 24.53 -14.68 5.69
N ASP A 265 25.33 -13.67 5.37
CA ASP A 265 26.72 -13.61 5.83
C ASP A 265 26.78 -12.84 7.14
N VAL A 266 27.26 -13.48 8.20
CA VAL A 266 27.45 -12.90 9.54
C VAL A 266 28.93 -12.71 9.78
N SER A 267 29.37 -11.46 9.91
CA SER A 267 30.77 -11.13 10.13
C SER A 267 31.14 -11.20 11.61
N ASP A 268 30.36 -10.53 12.45
CA ASP A 268 30.67 -10.28 13.85
C ASP A 268 29.40 -10.30 14.72
N LEU A 269 29.58 -10.55 16.01
CA LEU A 269 28.65 -10.14 17.06
C LEU A 269 29.22 -8.91 17.77
N VAL A 270 28.43 -7.85 17.92
CA VAL A 270 28.89 -6.57 18.47
C VAL A 270 27.99 -6.04 19.57
N ARG A 271 28.60 -5.38 20.57
CA ARG A 271 27.91 -4.49 21.52
C ARG A 271 28.46 -3.09 21.32
N TYR A 272 27.58 -2.13 21.11
CA TYR A 272 27.95 -0.72 20.99
C TYR A 272 27.95 -0.06 22.38
N ALA A 273 28.82 0.92 22.57
CA ALA A 273 28.77 1.86 23.69
C ALA A 273 29.21 3.24 23.22
N GLY A 274 28.29 4.21 23.29
CA GLY A 274 28.47 5.53 22.71
C GLY A 274 28.77 5.45 21.21
N ASN A 275 29.87 6.06 20.78
CA ASN A 275 30.33 6.12 19.40
C ASN A 275 31.32 5.01 19.02
N SER A 276 31.46 3.96 19.84
CA SER A 276 32.44 2.89 19.64
C SER A 276 31.84 1.49 19.83
N VAL A 277 32.55 0.47 19.37
CA VAL A 277 32.23 -0.94 19.64
C VAL A 277 32.90 -1.33 20.96
N ALA A 278 32.09 -1.61 21.97
CA ALA A 278 32.55 -2.02 23.30
C ALA A 278 33.03 -3.48 23.34
N GLU A 279 32.33 -4.35 22.63
CA GLU A 279 32.63 -5.78 22.54
C GLU A 279 32.44 -6.24 21.10
N ARG A 280 33.38 -7.04 20.60
CA ARG A 280 33.32 -7.64 19.26
C ARG A 280 33.78 -9.09 19.35
N VAL A 281 32.94 -10.00 18.88
CA VAL A 281 33.26 -11.42 18.73
C VAL A 281 33.20 -11.77 17.25
N PRO A 282 34.33 -12.15 16.61
CA PRO A 282 34.32 -12.54 15.20
C PRO A 282 33.54 -13.84 15.02
N VAL A 283 32.73 -13.90 13.96
CA VAL A 283 31.92 -15.08 13.59
C VAL A 283 32.37 -15.62 12.24
N GLY A 284 32.34 -14.78 11.20
CA GLY A 284 32.82 -15.11 9.86
C GLY A 284 32.14 -16.34 9.24
N VAL A 285 30.81 -16.39 9.21
CA VAL A 285 30.04 -17.54 8.70
C VAL A 285 28.98 -17.10 7.69
N SER A 286 28.79 -17.90 6.65
CA SER A 286 27.61 -17.81 5.77
C SER A 286 26.60 -18.86 6.20
N LEU A 287 25.43 -18.42 6.65
CA LEU A 287 24.33 -19.30 7.07
C LEU A 287 23.37 -19.48 5.91
N VAL A 288 23.28 -20.69 5.35
CA VAL A 288 22.23 -21.05 4.39
C VAL A 288 20.85 -21.10 5.09
N PRO A 289 19.73 -21.16 4.35
CA PRO A 289 18.40 -21.25 4.97
C PRO A 289 18.31 -22.37 6.01
N ASP A 290 17.65 -22.08 7.13
CA ASP A 290 17.47 -22.97 8.30
C ASP A 290 18.76 -23.42 9.01
N GLN A 291 19.93 -22.93 8.58
CA GLN A 291 21.19 -23.25 9.23
C GLN A 291 21.31 -22.52 10.57
N THR A 292 21.90 -23.22 11.54
CA THR A 292 22.25 -22.64 12.84
C THR A 292 23.76 -22.67 13.07
N PHE A 293 24.26 -21.67 13.78
CA PHE A 293 25.67 -21.57 14.18
C PHE A 293 25.76 -21.10 15.62
N THR A 294 26.72 -21.63 16.38
CA THR A 294 26.90 -21.27 17.79
C THR A 294 28.32 -20.79 18.02
N VAL A 295 28.45 -19.65 18.71
CA VAL A 295 29.73 -19.03 19.07
C VAL A 295 29.76 -18.76 20.57
N SER A 296 30.92 -18.90 21.19
CA SER A 296 31.14 -18.52 22.59
C SER A 296 31.15 -17.00 22.71
N ALA A 297 30.12 -16.44 23.36
CA ALA A 297 29.91 -15.00 23.45
C ALA A 297 28.93 -14.66 24.60
N GLY A 298 29.03 -13.45 25.13
CA GLY A 298 28.10 -12.95 26.15
C GLY A 298 26.69 -12.67 25.59
N SER A 299 25.72 -12.42 26.47
CA SER A 299 24.35 -12.05 26.07
C SER A 299 24.27 -10.60 25.57
N GLY A 300 23.22 -10.26 24.81
CA GLY A 300 22.97 -8.88 24.37
C GLY A 300 23.93 -8.34 23.31
N LEU A 301 24.59 -9.22 22.56
CA LEU A 301 25.32 -8.88 21.34
C LEU A 301 24.39 -8.90 20.13
N GLN A 302 24.62 -7.99 19.20
CA GLN A 302 23.85 -7.88 17.95
C GLN A 302 24.66 -8.45 16.78
N PRO A 303 24.06 -9.28 15.91
CA PRO A 303 24.75 -9.76 14.71
C PRO A 303 24.94 -8.64 13.69
N VAL A 304 26.15 -8.51 13.17
CA VAL A 304 26.47 -7.73 11.99
C VAL A 304 26.36 -8.65 10.79
N TYR A 305 25.42 -8.37 9.91
CA TYR A 305 25.09 -9.23 8.79
C TYR A 305 24.95 -8.48 7.47
N SER A 306 25.10 -9.23 6.39
CA SER A 306 24.84 -8.78 5.04
C SER A 306 24.14 -9.87 4.23
N TYR A 307 23.51 -9.45 3.14
CA TYR A 307 22.82 -10.35 2.23
C TYR A 307 23.73 -10.62 1.03
N PRO A 308 24.30 -11.83 0.88
CA PRO A 308 24.99 -12.19 -0.34
C PRO A 308 24.03 -12.11 -1.56
N PRO A 309 24.55 -11.87 -2.76
CA PRO A 309 23.79 -12.01 -4.00
C PRO A 309 23.15 -13.40 -4.05
N GLY A 310 21.89 -13.47 -4.45
CA GLY A 310 21.14 -14.71 -4.54
C GLY A 310 19.94 -14.56 -5.45
N ASP A 311 19.27 -15.67 -5.72
CA ASP A 311 18.11 -15.69 -6.58
C ASP A 311 16.96 -14.82 -6.00
N PRO A 312 16.20 -14.13 -6.86
CA PRO A 312 15.02 -13.40 -6.44
C PRO A 312 14.02 -14.31 -5.73
N VAL A 313 13.39 -13.80 -4.67
CA VAL A 313 12.39 -14.55 -3.91
C VAL A 313 11.12 -14.75 -4.74
N ALA A 314 10.55 -15.95 -4.69
CA ALA A 314 9.28 -16.25 -5.34
C ALA A 314 8.12 -15.53 -4.63
N ILE A 315 7.23 -14.91 -5.41
CA ILE A 315 6.03 -14.26 -4.89
C ILE A 315 4.97 -15.34 -4.66
N GLU A 316 4.31 -15.28 -3.50
CA GLU A 316 3.14 -16.11 -3.21
C GLU A 316 1.95 -15.66 -4.07
N GLU A 317 1.44 -16.57 -4.90
CA GLU A 317 0.34 -16.31 -5.82
C GLU A 317 -0.93 -17.01 -5.33
N VAL A 318 -1.96 -16.22 -5.06
CA VAL A 318 -3.32 -16.71 -4.79
C VAL A 318 -4.14 -16.49 -6.06
N ARG A 319 -4.53 -17.60 -6.69
CA ARG A 319 -5.42 -17.59 -7.86
C ARG A 319 -6.84 -17.79 -7.40
N SER A 320 -7.71 -16.85 -7.77
CA SER A 320 -9.15 -17.00 -7.64
C SER A 320 -9.74 -17.09 -9.05
N PHE A 321 -10.30 -18.26 -9.36
CA PHE A 321 -11.05 -18.45 -10.59
C PHE A 321 -12.47 -17.98 -10.35
N VAL A 322 -13.00 -17.21 -11.29
CA VAL A 322 -14.45 -16.98 -11.32
C VAL A 322 -15.08 -18.28 -11.81
N GLU A 323 -15.53 -19.12 -10.88
CA GLU A 323 -16.27 -20.33 -11.19
C GLU A 323 -17.73 -20.01 -11.55
N ASP A 324 -18.29 -20.81 -12.44
CA ASP A 324 -19.71 -20.72 -12.77
C ASP A 324 -20.58 -21.12 -11.58
N ILE A 325 -21.62 -20.34 -11.29
CA ILE A 325 -22.67 -20.72 -10.35
C ILE A 325 -23.59 -21.70 -11.06
N TYR A 326 -23.66 -22.92 -10.53
CA TYR A 326 -24.68 -23.89 -10.89
C TYR A 326 -25.96 -23.56 -10.12
N SER A 327 -27.04 -23.29 -10.85
CA SER A 327 -28.37 -23.08 -10.29
C SER A 327 -29.39 -23.88 -11.09
N ASN A 328 -30.58 -24.07 -10.56
CA ASN A 328 -31.63 -24.85 -11.19
C ASN A 328 -32.87 -23.98 -11.44
N LEU A 329 -33.38 -24.00 -12.66
CA LEU A 329 -34.70 -23.47 -12.98
C LEU A 329 -35.70 -24.61 -12.86
N ILE A 330 -36.62 -24.47 -11.90
CA ILE A 330 -37.66 -25.47 -11.64
C ILE A 330 -38.97 -24.96 -12.23
N PHE A 331 -39.49 -25.68 -13.23
CA PHE A 331 -40.84 -25.48 -13.77
C PHE A 331 -41.78 -26.53 -13.21
N ILE A 332 -42.92 -26.10 -12.69
CA ILE A 332 -43.95 -26.98 -12.12
C ILE A 332 -45.24 -26.79 -12.91
N ASN A 333 -45.73 -27.85 -13.53
CA ASN A 333 -47.04 -27.85 -14.15
C ASN A 333 -48.14 -28.02 -13.09
N LEU A 334 -49.03 -27.04 -13.00
CA LEU A 334 -50.22 -27.08 -12.14
C LEU A 334 -51.52 -27.33 -12.93
N THR A 335 -51.42 -27.55 -14.24
CA THR A 335 -52.56 -27.77 -15.13
C THR A 335 -52.82 -29.25 -15.37
N ASN A 336 -54.07 -29.69 -15.31
CA ASN A 336 -54.44 -31.06 -15.63
C ASN A 336 -54.47 -31.28 -17.15
N PHE A 337 -53.68 -32.21 -17.67
CA PHE A 337 -53.54 -32.40 -19.13
C PHE A 337 -54.79 -32.99 -19.79
N GLY A 338 -55.42 -33.98 -19.14
CA GLY A 338 -56.63 -34.63 -19.63
C GLY A 338 -57.79 -33.65 -19.86
N ASN A 339 -57.95 -32.66 -18.99
CA ASN A 339 -59.00 -31.65 -19.10
C ASN A 339 -58.80 -30.67 -20.27
N HIS A 340 -57.59 -30.57 -20.80
CA HIS A 340 -57.22 -29.60 -21.84
C HIS A 340 -56.73 -30.26 -23.14
N ASN A 341 -56.93 -31.58 -23.30
CA ASN A 341 -56.44 -32.37 -24.43
C ASN A 341 -54.93 -32.23 -24.70
N LEU A 342 -54.14 -31.96 -23.65
CA LEU A 342 -52.70 -31.82 -23.75
C LEU A 342 -52.02 -33.20 -23.70
N LEU A 343 -51.01 -33.35 -24.53
CA LEU A 343 -50.08 -34.49 -24.53
C LEU A 343 -48.83 -34.16 -23.71
N ARG A 344 -48.23 -32.99 -23.94
CA ARG A 344 -47.05 -32.49 -23.21
C ARG A 344 -46.87 -30.99 -23.32
N LEU A 345 -46.04 -30.42 -22.43
CA LEU A 345 -45.56 -29.04 -22.50
C LEU A 345 -44.04 -29.06 -22.71
N ASP A 346 -43.55 -28.42 -23.77
CA ASP A 346 -42.12 -28.18 -23.96
C ASP A 346 -41.80 -26.74 -23.54
N VAL A 347 -40.90 -26.56 -22.59
CA VAL A 347 -40.44 -25.25 -22.12
C VAL A 347 -39.15 -24.88 -22.83
N GLU A 348 -39.08 -23.66 -23.32
CA GLU A 348 -37.84 -23.05 -23.81
C GLU A 348 -37.53 -21.83 -22.96
N ALA A 349 -36.31 -21.74 -22.44
CA ALA A 349 -35.88 -20.68 -21.54
C ALA A 349 -34.52 -20.13 -21.97
N ARG A 350 -34.31 -18.82 -21.82
CA ARG A 350 -33.05 -18.15 -22.06
C ARG A 350 -32.86 -17.03 -21.05
N LEU A 351 -31.62 -16.76 -20.68
CA LEU A 351 -31.29 -15.64 -19.81
C LEU A 351 -30.92 -14.43 -20.66
N GLN A 352 -31.45 -13.26 -20.30
CA GLN A 352 -31.17 -12.06 -21.10
C GLN A 352 -29.67 -11.77 -21.15
N GLY A 353 -29.15 -11.61 -22.37
CA GLY A 353 -27.73 -11.35 -22.62
C GLY A 353 -26.81 -12.57 -22.59
N LEU A 354 -27.35 -13.79 -22.47
CA LEU A 354 -26.65 -15.03 -22.79
C LEU A 354 -27.24 -15.65 -24.07
N ASN A 355 -26.41 -16.33 -24.86
CA ASN A 355 -26.83 -16.98 -26.11
C ASN A 355 -27.27 -18.45 -25.92
N SER A 356 -27.37 -18.91 -24.67
CA SER A 356 -27.76 -20.28 -24.34
C SER A 356 -29.29 -20.42 -24.30
N LEU A 357 -29.81 -21.41 -25.00
CA LEU A 357 -31.21 -21.84 -24.94
C LEU A 357 -31.30 -23.13 -24.13
N TYR A 358 -32.14 -23.11 -23.10
CA TYR A 358 -32.41 -24.26 -22.25
C TYR A 358 -33.80 -24.82 -22.58
N THR A 359 -33.94 -26.13 -22.58
CA THR A 359 -35.21 -26.80 -22.92
C THR A 359 -35.56 -27.86 -21.91
N ALA A 360 -36.85 -27.96 -21.57
CA ALA A 360 -37.39 -29.04 -20.76
C ALA A 360 -38.72 -29.53 -21.29
N GLN A 361 -39.12 -30.74 -20.88
CA GLN A 361 -40.43 -31.31 -21.19
C GLN A 361 -41.16 -31.66 -19.90
N LEU A 362 -42.44 -31.33 -19.84
CA LEU A 362 -43.35 -31.72 -18.76
C LEU A 362 -44.46 -32.60 -19.34
N THR A 363 -44.68 -33.75 -18.71
CA THR A 363 -45.77 -34.69 -19.04
C THR A 363 -46.71 -34.84 -17.85
N GLU A 364 -47.83 -35.53 -18.00
CA GLU A 364 -48.73 -35.82 -16.87
C GLU A 364 -48.03 -36.69 -15.79
N GLU A 365 -47.14 -37.58 -16.21
CA GLU A 365 -46.33 -38.44 -15.33
C GLU A 365 -45.11 -37.71 -14.75
N LEU A 366 -44.63 -36.65 -15.42
CA LEU A 366 -43.49 -35.81 -15.02
C LEU A 366 -43.92 -34.34 -14.99
N PRO A 367 -44.68 -33.91 -13.95
CA PRO A 367 -45.23 -32.56 -13.87
C PRO A 367 -44.21 -31.53 -13.38
N VAL A 368 -42.96 -31.92 -13.15
CA VAL A 368 -41.88 -31.02 -12.73
C VAL A 368 -40.69 -31.22 -13.66
N ALA A 369 -40.15 -30.11 -14.15
CA ALA A 369 -38.89 -30.09 -14.88
C ALA A 369 -37.84 -29.29 -14.10
N ASP A 370 -36.66 -29.88 -13.98
CA ASP A 370 -35.47 -29.25 -13.42
C ASP A 370 -34.47 -29.02 -14.56
N ILE A 371 -34.10 -27.74 -14.77
CA ILE A 371 -33.14 -27.32 -15.78
C ILE A 371 -31.89 -26.79 -15.06
N PRO A 372 -30.75 -27.50 -15.12
CA PRO A 372 -29.50 -26.97 -14.62
C PRO A 372 -29.05 -25.82 -15.52
N ILE A 373 -28.79 -24.67 -14.91
CA ILE A 373 -28.23 -23.49 -15.55
C ILE A 373 -26.86 -23.17 -14.96
N VAL A 374 -26.00 -22.68 -15.83
CA VAL A 374 -24.63 -22.29 -15.51
C VAL A 374 -24.55 -20.78 -15.69
N LEU A 375 -24.34 -20.06 -14.58
CA LEU A 375 -24.31 -18.60 -14.53
C LEU A 375 -22.88 -18.12 -14.21
N PRO A 376 -22.22 -17.36 -15.09
CA PRO A 376 -20.98 -16.70 -14.72
C PRO A 376 -21.23 -15.74 -13.54
N LEU A 377 -20.38 -15.75 -12.51
CA LEU A 377 -20.54 -14.93 -11.29
C LEU A 377 -20.75 -13.43 -11.61
N THR A 378 -20.10 -12.94 -12.66
CA THR A 378 -20.22 -11.56 -13.15
C THR A 378 -21.62 -11.26 -13.71
N THR A 379 -22.28 -12.26 -14.32
CA THR A 379 -23.64 -12.12 -14.87
C THR A 379 -24.71 -12.35 -13.80
N TYR A 380 -24.45 -13.22 -12.82
CA TYR A 380 -25.35 -13.49 -11.70
C TYR A 380 -25.70 -12.21 -10.92
N LEU A 381 -24.73 -11.32 -10.71
CA LEU A 381 -24.91 -10.07 -9.96
C LEU A 381 -25.63 -8.96 -10.75
N GLU A 382 -25.61 -9.00 -12.09
CA GLU A 382 -26.14 -7.92 -12.93
C GLU A 382 -27.47 -8.25 -13.62
N LYS A 383 -27.80 -9.54 -13.85
CA LYS A 383 -28.94 -9.94 -14.68
C LYS A 383 -29.79 -11.02 -14.00
N HIS A 384 -31.00 -10.64 -13.60
CA HIS A 384 -31.96 -11.53 -12.93
C HIS A 384 -33.17 -11.90 -13.81
N ILE A 385 -33.18 -11.50 -15.10
CA ILE A 385 -34.34 -11.71 -15.98
C ILE A 385 -34.16 -12.98 -16.83
N LEU A 386 -35.05 -13.95 -16.59
CA LEU A 386 -35.29 -15.12 -17.41
C LEU A 386 -36.40 -14.82 -18.42
N ASP A 387 -36.13 -15.03 -19.71
CA ASP A 387 -37.18 -15.11 -20.72
C ASP A 387 -37.52 -16.58 -20.93
N PHE A 388 -38.79 -16.97 -20.80
CA PHE A 388 -39.23 -18.33 -21.16
C PHE A 388 -40.51 -18.32 -21.98
N ARG A 389 -40.76 -19.41 -22.71
CA ARG A 389 -42.02 -19.67 -23.41
C ARG A 389 -42.37 -21.14 -23.30
N VAL A 390 -43.65 -21.44 -23.46
CA VAL A 390 -44.17 -22.81 -23.39
C VAL A 390 -44.80 -23.18 -24.72
N ILE A 391 -44.44 -24.36 -25.22
CA ILE A 391 -45.00 -24.98 -26.41
C ILE A 391 -45.97 -26.06 -25.92
N LYS A 392 -47.26 -25.83 -26.13
CA LYS A 392 -48.36 -26.72 -25.81
C LYS A 392 -48.50 -27.75 -26.93
N ILE A 393 -48.27 -29.03 -26.65
CA ILE A 393 -48.49 -30.13 -27.59
C ILE A 393 -49.77 -30.84 -27.22
N PHE A 394 -50.73 -30.91 -28.14
CA PHE A 394 -52.04 -31.52 -27.93
C PHE A 394 -52.07 -32.99 -28.38
N ASN A 395 -53.07 -33.74 -27.94
CA ASN A 395 -53.25 -35.17 -28.28
C ASN A 395 -53.43 -35.44 -29.77
N ASN A 396 -53.93 -34.46 -30.53
CA ASN A 396 -54.02 -34.49 -32.00
C ASN A 396 -52.67 -34.15 -32.69
N ARG A 397 -51.60 -33.97 -31.92
CA ARG A 397 -50.25 -33.55 -32.35
C ARG A 397 -50.15 -32.13 -32.92
N SER A 398 -51.16 -31.28 -32.77
CA SER A 398 -50.98 -29.83 -33.02
C SER A 398 -50.14 -29.20 -31.91
N ALA A 399 -49.42 -28.13 -32.25
CA ALA A 399 -48.61 -27.37 -31.31
C ALA A 399 -49.06 -25.90 -31.29
N GLU A 400 -49.07 -25.30 -30.11
CA GLU A 400 -49.32 -23.87 -29.92
C GLU A 400 -48.27 -23.30 -28.97
N THR A 401 -47.65 -22.19 -29.34
CA THR A 401 -46.55 -21.59 -28.58
C THR A 401 -47.01 -20.29 -27.92
N THR A 402 -46.73 -20.13 -26.63
CA THR A 402 -46.95 -18.87 -25.94
C THR A 402 -45.94 -17.81 -26.39
N GLU A 403 -46.27 -16.54 -26.19
CA GLU A 403 -45.28 -15.45 -26.26
C GLU A 403 -44.16 -15.65 -25.22
N TRP A 404 -43.05 -14.93 -25.40
CA TRP A 404 -41.99 -14.87 -24.40
C TRP A 404 -42.46 -14.15 -23.14
N ILE A 405 -42.29 -14.81 -22.00
CA ILE A 405 -42.65 -14.32 -20.67
C ILE A 405 -41.36 -13.89 -19.97
N HIS A 406 -41.33 -12.65 -19.49
CA HIS A 406 -40.22 -12.11 -18.71
C HIS A 406 -40.42 -12.43 -17.23
N TRP A 407 -39.43 -13.06 -16.61
CA TRP A 407 -39.49 -13.52 -15.23
C TRP A 407 -38.26 -13.06 -14.44
N ASP A 408 -38.49 -12.38 -13.32
CA ASP A 408 -37.41 -11.94 -12.43
C ASP A 408 -37.11 -13.03 -11.38
N LEU A 409 -35.93 -13.62 -11.49
CA LEU A 409 -35.42 -14.66 -10.59
C LEU A 409 -35.23 -14.16 -9.14
N GLY A 410 -35.18 -12.85 -8.90
CA GLY A 410 -35.08 -12.28 -7.55
C GLY A 410 -36.37 -12.35 -6.74
N THR A 411 -37.51 -12.64 -7.37
CA THR A 411 -38.83 -12.53 -6.73
C THR A 411 -39.47 -13.88 -6.36
N ALA A 412 -39.27 -14.96 -7.14
CA ALA A 412 -39.70 -16.31 -6.79
C ALA A 412 -39.13 -17.41 -7.72
N VAL A 413 -38.58 -18.47 -7.13
CA VAL A 413 -38.33 -19.79 -7.72
C VAL A 413 -38.97 -20.81 -6.75
N PRO A 414 -39.79 -21.78 -7.19
CA PRO A 414 -40.03 -22.30 -8.55
C PRO A 414 -41.06 -21.53 -9.40
N ILE A 415 -41.04 -21.75 -10.73
CA ILE A 415 -42.00 -21.17 -11.70
C ILE A 415 -43.18 -22.13 -11.90
N SER A 416 -44.36 -21.68 -11.52
CA SER A 416 -45.61 -22.45 -11.65
C SER A 416 -46.30 -22.15 -12.99
N LEU A 417 -46.47 -23.17 -13.83
CA LEU A 417 -47.24 -23.10 -15.08
C LEU A 417 -48.73 -23.30 -14.76
N THR A 418 -49.43 -22.20 -14.54
CA THR A 418 -50.88 -22.19 -14.32
C THR A 418 -51.65 -22.14 -15.64
N ARG A 419 -52.95 -22.42 -15.56
CA ARG A 419 -53.86 -22.33 -16.70
C ARG A 419 -53.86 -20.94 -17.33
N GLU A 420 -53.87 -19.87 -16.52
CA GLU A 420 -53.86 -18.49 -17.03
C GLU A 420 -52.56 -18.18 -17.78
N LEU A 421 -51.42 -18.65 -17.25
CA LEU A 421 -50.10 -18.43 -17.85
C LEU A 421 -49.95 -19.17 -19.19
N LEU A 422 -50.65 -20.29 -19.37
CA LEU A 422 -50.67 -21.09 -20.60
C LEU A 422 -51.74 -20.63 -21.61
N GLY A 423 -52.65 -19.74 -21.22
CA GLY A 423 -53.79 -19.31 -22.05
C GLY A 423 -54.75 -20.44 -22.40
N LEU A 424 -55.09 -21.30 -21.43
CA LEU A 424 -55.92 -22.50 -21.57
C LEU A 424 -57.31 -22.38 -20.93
#